data_AF-A0A6V8NIX8-F1
#
_entry.id   AF-A0A6V8NIX8-F1
#
_cell.length_a   1.000
_cell.length_b   1.000
_cell.length_c   1.000
_cell.angle_alpha   90.00
_cell.angle_beta   90.00
_cell.angle_gamma   90.00
#
_symmetry.space_group_name_H-M   'P 1'
#
loop_
_entity.id
_entity.type
_entity.pdbx_description
1 polymer ?
#
loop_
_entity_poly.entity_id
_entity_poly.type
_entity_poly.pdbx_seq_one_letter_code
_entity_poly.pdbx_strand_id
1 'polypeptide(L)'
;MKYKKRKFSEEEIDQLVIAEAEDLTKWEEPISVKPTSIRLSPSIIEKARYLAKLHKARGYQTWLKHIIEERIKLEEEILSNFKRGLNSQL
;
A
#
# COMPACT_ATOMS: atom_id res chain seq x y z
N MET A 1 18.77 25.45 18.65
CA MET A 1 19.89 24.86 17.88
C MET A 1 19.35 24.41 16.52
N LYS A 2 19.91 24.91 15.40
CA LYS A 2 19.51 24.49 14.05
C LYS A 2 20.32 23.24 13.68
N TYR A 3 19.68 22.07 13.60
CA TYR A 3 20.33 20.85 13.14
C TYR A 3 20.60 20.97 11.63
N LYS A 4 21.88 21.09 11.24
CA LYS A 4 22.30 20.98 9.84
C LYS A 4 22.00 19.52 9.41
N LYS A 5 20.95 19.31 8.61
CA LYS A 5 20.72 18.01 7.96
C LYS A 5 21.88 17.76 6.99
N ARG A 6 22.74 16.78 7.32
CA ARG A 6 23.66 16.20 6.35
C ARG A 6 22.82 15.54 5.27
N LYS A 7 23.12 15.82 4.00
CA LYS A 7 22.56 15.07 2.88
C LYS A 7 23.38 13.80 2.76
N PHE A 8 22.77 12.66 3.10
CA PHE A 8 23.33 11.34 2.85
C PHE A 8 23.11 10.93 1.40
N SER A 9 23.99 10.10 0.85
CA SER A 9 23.72 9.38 -0.39
C SER A 9 22.68 8.27 -0.16
N GLU A 10 22.14 7.71 -1.23
CA GLU A 10 21.16 6.62 -1.15
C GLU A 10 21.77 5.39 -0.46
N GLU A 11 23.01 5.04 -0.79
CA GLU A 11 23.73 3.92 -0.18
C GLU A 11 23.99 4.12 1.32
N GLU A 12 24.27 5.36 1.72
CA GLU A 12 24.44 5.72 3.13
C GLU A 12 23.12 5.63 3.90
N ILE A 13 21.99 5.97 3.27
CA ILE A 13 20.65 5.84 3.85
C ILE A 13 20.30 4.36 4.03
N ASP A 14 20.53 3.53 3.01
CA ASP A 14 20.23 2.10 3.07
C ASP A 14 21.01 1.39 4.18
N GLN A 15 22.30 1.70 4.32
CA GLN A 15 23.11 1.16 5.42
C GLN A 15 22.59 1.59 6.79
N LEU A 16 22.16 2.85 6.92
CA LEU A 16 21.60 3.37 8.17
C LEU A 16 20.26 2.69 8.50
N VAL A 17 19.39 2.50 7.52
CA VAL A 17 18.11 1.80 7.69
C VAL A 17 18.32 0.34 8.11
N ILE A 18 19.26 -0.37 7.48
CA ILE A 18 19.59 -1.76 7.84
C ILE A 18 20.15 -1.83 9.27
N ALA A 19 21.06 -0.92 9.61
CA ALA A 19 21.71 -0.91 10.92
C ALA A 19 20.74 -0.59 12.06
N GLU A 20 19.71 0.24 11.81
CA GLU A 20 18.73 0.68 12.81
C GLU A 20 17.41 -0.10 12.74
N ALA A 21 17.30 -1.13 11.90
CA ALA A 21 16.05 -1.86 11.65
C ALA A 21 15.43 -2.49 12.91
N GLU A 22 16.26 -2.97 13.84
CA GLU A 22 15.81 -3.62 15.08
C GLU A 22 15.61 -2.64 16.25
N ASP A 23 16.10 -1.40 16.12
CA ASP A 23 16.00 -0.40 17.18
C ASP A 23 14.74 0.47 17.00
N LEU A 24 13.66 0.07 17.67
CA LEU A 24 12.38 0.78 17.64
C LEU A 24 12.45 2.24 18.11
N THR A 25 13.51 2.66 18.80
CA THR A 25 13.68 4.06 19.23
C THR A 25 14.14 4.98 18.10
N LYS A 26 14.62 4.41 16.99
CA LYS A 26 15.05 5.11 15.77
C LYS A 26 13.90 5.36 14.79
N TRP A 27 12.81 4.64 14.97
CA TRP A 27 11.62 4.74 14.12
C TRP A 27 10.58 5.65 14.77
N GLU A 28 9.83 6.37 13.93
CA GLU A 28 8.66 7.10 14.40
C GLU A 28 7.59 6.14 14.93
N GLU A 29 6.73 6.64 15.81
CA GLU A 29 5.63 5.83 16.35
C GLU A 29 4.80 5.24 15.21
N PRO A 30 4.47 3.94 15.28
CA PRO A 30 3.70 3.29 14.24
C PRO A 30 2.35 4.00 14.09
N ILE A 31 2.07 4.48 12.88
CA ILE A 31 0.81 5.16 12.58
C ILE A 31 -0.29 4.10 12.49
N SER A 32 -1.08 3.98 13.56
CA SER A 32 -2.27 3.15 13.56
C SER A 32 -3.38 3.83 12.75
N VAL A 33 -3.55 3.42 11.50
CA VAL A 33 -4.67 3.87 10.67
C VAL A 33 -5.99 3.27 11.16
N LYS A 34 -6.98 4.11 11.42
CA LYS A 34 -8.33 3.61 11.77
C LYS A 34 -9.00 3.08 10.52
N PRO A 35 -9.58 1.86 10.55
CA PRO A 35 -10.37 1.37 9.44
C PRO A 35 -11.56 2.31 9.23
N THR A 36 -11.66 2.91 8.05
CA THR A 36 -12.80 3.77 7.70
C THR A 36 -13.84 2.94 6.94
N SER A 37 -15.11 3.15 7.27
CA SER A 37 -16.19 2.50 6.54
C SER A 37 -16.48 3.29 5.27
N ILE A 38 -16.23 2.70 4.12
CA ILE A 38 -16.66 3.26 2.84
C ILE A 38 -18.16 3.01 2.70
N ARG A 39 -18.95 4.09 2.55
CA ARG A 39 -20.38 3.98 2.25
C ARG A 39 -20.56 3.72 0.76
N LEU A 40 -21.18 2.60 0.44
CA LEU A 40 -21.58 2.26 -0.93
C LEU A 40 -23.08 2.50 -1.08
N SER A 41 -23.51 2.88 -2.28
CA SER A 41 -24.93 2.98 -2.57
C SER A 41 -25.60 1.59 -2.48
N PRO A 42 -26.89 1.52 -2.11
CA PRO A 42 -27.61 0.24 -2.02
C PRO A 42 -27.55 -0.57 -3.33
N SER A 43 -27.61 0.10 -4.48
CA SER A 43 -27.51 -0.53 -5.79
C SER A 43 -26.16 -1.21 -6.04
N ILE A 44 -25.07 -0.62 -5.55
CA ILE A 44 -23.73 -1.21 -5.63
C ILE A 44 -23.59 -2.39 -4.68
N ILE A 45 -24.15 -2.31 -3.47
CA ILE A 45 -24.14 -3.43 -2.52
C ILE A 45 -24.90 -4.63 -3.10
N GLU A 46 -26.03 -4.41 -3.76
CA GLU A 46 -26.80 -5.49 -4.38
C GLU A 46 -26.00 -6.20 -5.48
N LYS A 47 -25.39 -5.43 -6.38
CA LYS A 47 -24.50 -5.95 -7.43
C LYS A 47 -23.31 -6.71 -6.82
N ALA A 48 -22.69 -6.16 -5.78
CA ALA A 48 -21.57 -6.79 -5.09
C ALA A 48 -21.98 -8.09 -4.40
N ARG A 49 -23.21 -8.18 -3.85
CA ARG A 49 -23.72 -9.42 -3.26
C ARG A 49 -23.95 -10.50 -4.31
N TYR A 50 -24.50 -10.12 -5.48
CA TYR A 50 -24.65 -11.04 -6.60
C TYR A 50 -23.29 -11.58 -7.06
N LEU A 51 -22.32 -10.69 -7.27
CA LEU A 51 -20.97 -11.08 -7.68
C LEU A 51 -20.26 -11.93 -6.62
N ALA A 52 -20.39 -11.59 -5.34
CA ALA A 52 -19.84 -12.41 -4.27
C ALA A 52 -20.37 -13.85 -4.29
N LYS A 53 -21.67 -14.06 -4.59
CA LYS A 53 -22.22 -15.41 -4.77
C LYS A 53 -21.62 -16.12 -5.97
N LEU A 54 -21.50 -15.43 -7.11
CA LEU A 54 -20.90 -15.97 -8.33
C LEU A 54 -19.45 -16.43 -8.09
N HIS A 55 -18.68 -15.64 -7.34
CA HIS A 55 -17.29 -15.92 -6.98
C HIS A 55 -17.14 -16.81 -5.73
N LYS A 56 -18.22 -17.38 -5.20
CA LYS A 56 -18.23 -18.24 -3.98
C LYS A 56 -17.55 -17.60 -2.77
N ALA A 57 -17.61 -16.28 -2.66
CA ALA A 57 -17.09 -15.54 -1.51
C ALA A 57 -18.07 -15.59 -0.33
N ARG A 58 -17.54 -15.51 0.89
CA ARG A 58 -18.32 -15.55 2.14
C ARG A 58 -19.35 -14.41 2.24
N GLY A 59 -19.14 -13.31 1.51
CA GLY A 59 -20.07 -12.18 1.42
C GLY A 59 -19.51 -11.06 0.56
N TYR A 60 -20.32 -10.03 0.33
CA TYR A 60 -19.96 -8.91 -0.54
C TYR A 60 -18.76 -8.11 0.00
N GLN A 61 -18.62 -7.96 1.33
CA GLN A 61 -17.48 -7.27 1.93
C GLN A 61 -16.16 -8.02 1.69
N THR A 62 -16.17 -9.35 1.86
CA THR A 62 -15.00 -10.19 1.61
C THR A 62 -14.60 -10.17 0.14
N TRP A 63 -15.59 -10.25 -0.76
CA TRP A 63 -15.36 -10.17 -2.19
C TRP A 63 -14.80 -8.79 -2.60
N LEU A 64 -15.40 -7.69 -2.11
CA LEU A 64 -14.91 -6.34 -2.39
C LEU A 64 -13.49 -6.11 -1.87
N LYS A 65 -13.17 -6.60 -0.67
CA LYS A 65 -11.81 -6.52 -0.12
C LYS A 65 -10.81 -7.16 -1.09
N HIS A 66 -11.11 -8.35 -1.57
CA HIS A 66 -10.25 -9.08 -2.50
C HIS A 66 -10.05 -8.31 -3.82
N ILE A 67 -11.12 -7.80 -4.42
CA ILE A 67 -11.05 -7.00 -5.66
C ILE A 67 -10.20 -5.74 -5.47
N ILE A 68 -10.34 -5.06 -4.32
CA ILE A 68 -9.54 -3.86 -4.03
C ILE A 68 -8.05 -4.22 -3.89
N GLU A 69 -7.73 -5.29 -3.16
CA GLU A 69 -6.34 -5.75 -3.00
C GLU A 69 -5.72 -6.18 -4.34
N GLU A 70 -6.45 -6.91 -5.18
CA GLU A 70 -5.99 -7.28 -6.52
C GLU A 70 -5.75 -6.05 -7.39
N ARG A 71 -6.68 -5.09 -7.35
CA ARG A 71 -6.56 -3.86 -8.14
C ARG A 71 -5.35 -3.04 -7.73
N ILE A 72 -5.09 -2.90 -6.43
CA ILE A 72 -3.91 -2.19 -5.91
C ILE A 72 -2.64 -2.86 -6.41
N LYS A 73 -2.53 -4.19 -6.29
CA LYS A 73 -1.35 -4.93 -6.76
C LYS A 73 -1.09 -4.72 -8.25
N LEU A 74 -2.13 -4.78 -9.08
CA LEU A 74 -2.00 -4.53 -10.52
C LEU A 74 -1.51 -3.10 -10.80
N GLU A 75 -2.01 -2.10 -10.07
CA GLU A 75 -1.55 -0.72 -10.22
C GLU A 75 -0.10 -0.53 -9.76
N GLU A 76 0.30 -1.17 -8.65
CA GLU A 76 1.69 -1.17 -8.19
C GLU A 76 2.64 -1.83 -9.20
N GLU A 77 2.24 -2.96 -9.81
CA GLU A 77 3.01 -3.63 -10.86
C GLU A 77 3.15 -2.74 -12.10
N ILE A 78 2.06 -2.11 -12.56
CA ILE A 78 2.09 -1.19 -13.70
C ILE A 78 3.03 -0.02 -13.42
N LEU A 79 2.95 0.59 -12.23
CA LEU A 79 3.80 1.71 -11.84
C LEU A 79 5.27 1.29 -11.70
N SER A 80 5.55 0.11 -11.13
CA SER A 80 6.90 -0.44 -11.02
C SER A 80 7.51 -0.71 -12.40
N ASN A 81 6.74 -1.29 -13.31
CA ASN A 81 7.17 -1.53 -14.68
C ASN A 81 7.41 -0.22 -15.44
N PHE A 82 6.57 0.79 -15.24
CA PHE A 82 6.75 2.12 -15.81
C PHE A 82 8.03 2.81 -15.30
N LYS A 83 8.29 2.77 -13.99
CA LYS A 83 9.52 3.30 -13.39
C LYS A 83 10.77 2.58 -13.90
N ARG A 84 10.73 1.25 -14.01
CA ARG A 84 11.84 0.46 -14.58
C ARG A 84 12.07 0.80 -16.06
N GLY A 85 11.00 0.99 -16.83
CA GLY A 85 11.08 1.44 -18.22
C GLY A 85 11.75 2.81 -18.35
N LEU A 86 11.37 3.77 -17.50
CA LEU A 86 11.99 5.10 -17.45
C LEU A 86 13.47 5.06 -17.03
N ASN A 87 13.82 4.25 -16.03
CA ASN A 87 15.21 4.11 -15.57
C ASN A 87 16.10 3.34 -16.55
N SER A 88 15.51 2.55 -17.46
CA SER A 88 16.25 1.82 -18.52
C SER A 88 16.49 2.64 -19.80
N GLN A 89 15.91 3.85 -19.90
CA GLN A 89 16.06 4.77 -21.03
C GLN A 89 16.95 6.00 -20.72
N LEU A 90 17.57 6.05 -19.54
CA LEU A 90 18.61 7.01 -19.13
C LEU A 90 19.94 6.28 -18.95
#